data_AF-A0AAV9NAJ7-F1
#
_entry.id   AF-A0AAV9NAJ7-F1
#
_cell.length_a   1.000
_cell.length_b   1.000
_cell.length_c   1.000
_cell.angle_alpha   90.00
_cell.angle_beta   90.00
_cell.angle_gamma   90.00
#
_symmetry.space_group_name_H-M   'P 1'
#
loop_
_entity.id
_entity.type
_entity.pdbx_description
1 polymer ?
#
loop_
_entity_poly.entity_id
_entity_poly.type
_entity_poly.pdbx_seq_one_letter_code
_entity_poly.pdbx_strand_id
1 'polypeptide(L)'
;MAVGVYKRGVVIGIVVGWGNLNGVVSSNIYISTESPRFWTGHGTVLAYLIVCLLGGTIFMHVMLRMENARRLSGKRDNMHEGMTRDQIWVAGDNRPDFIYVT
;
A
#
# COMPACT_ATOMS: atom_id res chain seq x y z
N MET A 1 -22.95 1.80 -3.87
CA MET A 1 -21.93 2.82 -4.19
C MET A 1 -21.22 3.42 -2.97
N ALA A 2 -21.73 3.30 -1.74
CA ALA A 2 -21.14 3.94 -0.56
C ALA A 2 -19.81 3.32 -0.06
N VAL A 3 -19.64 2.00 -0.16
CA VAL A 3 -18.46 1.27 0.39
C VAL A 3 -17.12 1.76 -0.16
N GLY A 4 -17.08 2.14 -1.45
CA GLY A 4 -15.85 2.63 -2.09
C GLY A 4 -15.42 4.02 -1.60
N VAL A 5 -16.38 4.90 -1.28
CA VAL A 5 -16.11 6.27 -0.84
C VAL A 5 -15.56 6.28 0.58
N TYR A 6 -16.15 5.49 1.49
CA TYR A 6 -15.66 5.36 2.87
C TYR A 6 -14.24 4.79 2.93
N LYS A 7 -13.95 3.73 2.17
CA LYS A 7 -12.60 3.14 2.12
C LYS A 7 -11.56 4.13 1.60
N ARG A 8 -11.90 4.90 0.56
CA ARG A 8 -11.03 5.96 0.02
C ARG A 8 -10.81 7.09 1.03
N GLY A 9 -11.87 7.55 1.70
CA GLY A 9 -11.78 8.61 2.70
C GLY A 9 -10.84 8.26 3.86
N VAL A 10 -10.97 7.05 4.40
CA VAL A 10 -10.09 6.56 5.48
C VAL A 10 -8.64 6.45 5.00
N VAL A 11 -8.40 5.89 3.81
CA VAL A 11 -7.05 5.78 3.23
C VAL A 11 -6.43 7.16 3.03
N ILE A 12 -7.17 8.13 2.49
CA ILE A 12 -6.68 9.49 2.30
C ILE A 12 -6.32 10.13 3.65
N GLY A 13 -7.16 9.97 4.68
CA GLY A 13 -6.88 10.47 6.02
C GLY A 13 -5.57 9.91 6.60
N ILE A 14 -5.34 8.61 6.45
CA ILE A 14 -4.10 7.95 6.89
C ILE A 14 -2.89 8.50 6.13
N VAL A 15 -2.99 8.66 4.80
CA VAL A 15 -1.89 9.19 3.97
C VAL A 15 -1.54 10.62 4.36
N VAL A 16 -2.54 11.47 4.59
CA VAL A 16 -2.34 12.86 5.02
C VAL A 16 -1.74 12.92 6.42
N GLY A 17 -2.24 12.10 7.36
CA GLY A 17 -1.67 12.01 8.72
C GLY A 17 -0.21 11.58 8.70
N TRP A 18 0.13 10.59 7.88
CA TRP A 18 1.51 10.12 7.70
C TRP A 18 2.43 11.23 7.15
N GLY A 19 1.94 12.04 6.21
CA GLY A 19 2.68 13.18 5.67
C GLY A 19 3.06 14.22 6.75
N ASN A 20 2.15 14.50 7.70
CA ASN A 20 2.41 15.45 8.78
C ASN A 20 3.45 14.91 9.79
N LEU A 21 3.41 13.60 10.09
CA LEU A 21 4.40 12.97 10.97
C LEU A 21 5.80 13.04 10.37
N ASN A 22 5.93 12.86 9.05
CA ASN A 22 7.21 12.98 8.37
C ASN A 22 7.81 14.38 8.48
N GLY A 23 6.97 15.43 8.44
CA GLY A 23 7.42 16.81 8.66
C GLY A 23 8.07 17.03 10.02
N VAL A 24 7.46 16.50 11.10
CA VAL A 24 8.01 16.59 12.46
C VAL A 24 9.36 15.86 12.57
N VAL A 25 9.46 14.68 11.97
CA VAL A 25 10.71 13.91 11.96
C VAL A 25 11.77 14.66 11.18
N SER A 26 11.46 15.15 9.97
CA SER A 26 12.38 15.90 9.10
C SER A 26 12.93 17.17 9.76
N SER A 27 12.14 17.86 10.60
CA SER A 27 12.60 19.03 11.34
C SER A 27 13.67 18.71 12.40
N ASN A 28 13.75 17.46 12.86
CA ASN A 28 14.68 17.04 13.92
C ASN A 28 15.98 16.38 13.39
N ILE A 29 16.05 16.04 12.10
CA ILE A 29 17.20 15.31 11.53
C ILE A 29 18.36 16.24 11.17
N TYR A 30 18.13 17.55 11.05
CA TYR A 30 19.16 18.54 10.71
C TYR A 30 19.82 19.09 11.97
N ILE A 31 20.92 18.45 12.38
CA ILE A 31 21.67 18.83 13.58
C ILE A 31 22.57 20.03 13.27
N SER A 32 22.45 21.11 14.07
CA SER A 32 23.20 22.36 13.87
C SER A 32 24.73 22.19 13.94
N THR A 33 25.22 21.16 14.63
CA THR A 33 26.65 20.84 14.77
C THR A 33 27.27 20.28 13.49
N GLU A 34 26.47 19.81 12.52
CA GLU A 34 26.94 19.29 11.22
C GLU A 34 26.82 20.29 10.07
N SER A 35 26.57 21.56 10.39
CA SER A 35 26.59 22.66 9.42
C SER A 35 27.98 22.76 8.75
N PRO A 36 28.08 23.00 7.42
CA PRO A 36 27.02 23.33 6.47
C PRO A 36 26.53 22.14 5.62
N ARG A 37 27.10 20.93 5.80
CA ARG A 37 26.86 19.78 4.90
C ARG A 37 25.75 18.84 5.36
N PHE A 38 25.46 18.76 6.67
CA PHE A 38 24.35 17.98 7.23
C PHE A 38 24.22 16.56 6.65
N TRP A 39 25.30 15.77 6.74
CA TRP A 39 25.37 14.43 6.15
C TRP A 39 24.34 13.46 6.76
N THR A 40 24.12 13.57 8.07
CA THR A 40 23.11 12.78 8.81
C THR A 40 21.69 13.03 8.31
N GLY A 41 21.32 14.30 8.10
CA GLY A 41 20.01 14.69 7.57
C GLY A 41 19.75 14.13 6.17
N HIS A 42 20.68 14.40 5.24
CA HIS A 42 20.56 13.91 3.86
C HIS A 42 20.58 12.38 3.77
N GLY A 43 21.45 11.71 4.54
CA GLY A 43 21.53 10.26 4.58
C GLY A 43 20.24 9.61 5.08
N THR A 44 19.62 10.18 6.11
CA THR A 44 18.35 9.67 6.65
C THR A 44 17.19 9.85 5.66
N VAL A 45 17.11 11.00 4.98
CA VAL A 45 16.08 11.23 3.95
C VAL A 45 16.26 10.28 2.77
N LEU A 46 17.49 10.09 2.28
CA LEU A 46 17.81 9.14 1.21
C LEU A 46 17.47 7.70 1.61
N ALA A 47 17.86 7.27 2.81
CA ALA A 47 17.54 5.94 3.32
C ALA A 47 16.02 5.74 3.42
N TYR A 48 15.30 6.74 3.93
CA TYR A 48 13.84 6.71 4.02
C TYR A 48 13.18 6.61 2.64
N LEU A 49 13.63 7.40 1.66
CA LEU A 49 13.15 7.30 0.27
C LEU A 49 13.38 5.90 -0.30
N ILE A 50 14.58 5.35 -0.15
CA ILE A 50 14.93 4.02 -0.66
C ILE A 50 14.06 2.95 -0.02
N VAL A 51 13.89 2.97 1.30
CA VAL A 51 13.07 1.99 2.02
C VAL A 51 11.60 2.10 1.64
N CYS A 52 11.04 3.31 1.54
CA CYS A 52 9.64 3.49 1.17
C CYS A 52 9.36 3.13 -0.29
N LEU A 53 10.22 3.54 -1.24
CA LEU A 53 10.06 3.19 -2.65
C LEU A 53 10.29 1.69 -2.87
N LEU A 54 11.46 1.18 -2.54
CA LEU A 54 11.79 -0.23 -2.80
C LEU A 54 10.94 -1.16 -1.94
N GLY A 55 10.79 -0.85 -0.65
CA GLY A 55 9.96 -1.63 0.26
C GLY A 55 8.50 -1.64 -0.17
N GLY A 56 7.95 -0.50 -0.58
CA GLY A 56 6.58 -0.41 -1.10
C GLY A 56 6.38 -1.24 -2.36
N THR A 57 7.29 -1.14 -3.33
CA THR A 57 7.23 -1.91 -4.58
C THR A 57 7.38 -3.42 -4.34
N ILE A 58 8.36 -3.83 -3.54
CA ILE A 58 8.59 -5.24 -3.21
C ILE A 58 7.39 -5.80 -2.45
N PHE A 59 6.87 -5.06 -1.46
CA PHE A 59 5.72 -5.48 -0.68
C PHE A 59 4.47 -5.67 -1.56
N MET A 60 4.14 -4.68 -2.39
CA MET A 60 3.06 -4.79 -3.38
C MET A 60 3.24 -6.02 -4.27
N HIS A 61 4.43 -6.17 -4.87
CA HIS A 61 4.69 -7.24 -5.82
C HIS A 61 4.61 -8.64 -5.16
N VAL A 62 5.17 -8.81 -3.96
CA VAL A 62 5.10 -10.07 -3.19
C VAL A 62 3.66 -10.36 -2.76
N MET A 63 2.93 -9.37 -2.25
CA MET A 63 1.54 -9.56 -1.84
C MET A 63 0.65 -9.95 -3.02
N LEU A 64 0.77 -9.26 -4.17
CA LEU A 64 0.02 -9.58 -5.38
C LEU A 64 0.35 -10.98 -5.89
N ARG A 65 1.64 -11.37 -5.89
CA ARG A 65 2.05 -12.72 -6.31
C ARG A 65 1.53 -13.80 -5.35
N MET A 66 1.55 -13.54 -4.05
CA MET A 66 1.03 -14.48 -3.04
C MET A 66 -0.49 -14.59 -3.10
N GLU A 67 -1.18 -13.49 -3.37
CA GLU A 67 -2.63 -13.44 -3.62
C GLU A 67 -2.99 -14.24 -4.89
N ASN A 68 -2.27 -14.03 -5.99
CA ASN A 68 -2.44 -14.80 -7.23
C ASN A 68 -2.19 -16.31 -7.00
N ALA A 69 -1.14 -16.68 -6.25
CA ALA A 69 -0.87 -18.08 -5.92
C ALA A 69 -1.99 -18.72 -5.06
N ARG A 70 -2.56 -17.96 -4.13
CA ARG A 70 -3.72 -18.41 -3.33
C ARG A 70 -4.96 -18.58 -4.20
N ARG A 71 -5.22 -17.69 -5.16
CA ARG A 71 -6.32 -17.80 -6.13
C ARG A 71 -6.15 -19.02 -7.04
N LEU A 72 -4.96 -19.26 -7.57
CA LEU A 72 -4.63 -20.42 -8.42
C LEU A 72 -4.70 -21.77 -7.69
N SER A 73 -4.52 -21.78 -6.36
CA SER A 73 -4.58 -23.00 -5.55
C SER A 73 -6.01 -23.52 -5.27
N GLY A 74 -7.04 -22.90 -5.85
CA GLY A 74 -8.46 -23.31 -5.66
C GLY A 74 -9.03 -23.02 -4.26
N LYS A 75 -8.21 -22.51 -3.32
CA LYS A 75 -8.65 -22.18 -1.94
C LYS A 75 -9.75 -21.12 -1.85
N ARG A 76 -10.10 -20.47 -2.96
CA ARG A 76 -11.13 -19.43 -3.07
C ARG A 76 -12.35 -19.84 -3.92
N ASP A 77 -12.37 -21.05 -4.48
CA ASP A 77 -13.49 -21.50 -5.33
C ASP A 77 -14.82 -21.54 -4.57
N ASN A 78 -14.78 -21.80 -3.26
CA ASN A 78 -15.98 -21.84 -2.40
C ASN A 78 -16.46 -20.44 -1.96
N MET A 79 -15.77 -19.35 -2.33
CA MET A 79 -16.09 -18.00 -1.84
C MET A 79 -17.34 -17.40 -2.50
N HIS A 80 -17.82 -17.98 -3.60
CA HIS A 80 -18.95 -17.49 -4.41
C HIS A 80 -20.06 -18.54 -4.64
N GLU A 81 -20.02 -19.65 -3.91
CA GLU A 81 -21.05 -20.70 -3.96
C GLU A 81 -22.39 -20.10 -3.49
N GLY A 82 -23.32 -19.86 -4.42
CA GLY A 82 -24.65 -19.28 -4.15
C GLY A 82 -24.85 -17.81 -4.49
N MET A 83 -23.86 -17.10 -5.07
CA MET A 83 -24.03 -15.71 -5.51
C MET A 83 -24.61 -15.59 -6.93
N THR A 84 -25.60 -14.72 -7.11
CA THR A 84 -26.19 -14.42 -8.43
C THR A 84 -25.18 -13.65 -9.31
N ARG A 85 -25.25 -13.80 -10.65
CA ARG A 85 -24.33 -13.15 -11.61
C ARG A 85 -24.18 -11.64 -11.39
N ASP A 86 -25.24 -10.94 -10.99
CA ASP A 86 -25.20 -9.50 -10.71
C ASP A 86 -24.40 -9.16 -9.45
N GLN A 87 -24.43 -10.01 -8.42
CA GLN A 87 -23.63 -9.83 -7.21
C GLN A 87 -22.14 -10.04 -7.47
N ILE A 88 -21.80 -10.99 -8.35
CA ILE A 88 -20.42 -11.23 -8.82
C ILE A 88 -19.92 -10.02 -9.64
N TRP A 89 -20.79 -9.39 -10.44
CA TRP A 89 -20.44 -8.17 -11.18
C TRP A 89 -20.14 -6.99 -10.25
N VAL A 90 -20.92 -6.82 -9.20
CA VAL A 90 -20.73 -5.76 -8.19
C VAL A 90 -19.47 -5.99 -7.34
N ALA A 91 -18.99 -7.23 -7.21
CA ALA A 91 -17.81 -7.57 -6.42
C ALA A 91 -16.46 -7.05 -6.98
N GLY A 92 -16.43 -6.54 -8.22
CA GLY A 92 -15.24 -5.90 -8.80
C GLY A 92 -14.04 -6.85 -8.92
N ASP A 93 -12.88 -6.45 -8.37
CA ASP A 93 -11.62 -7.24 -8.40
C ASP A 93 -11.63 -8.50 -7.51
N ASN A 94 -12.65 -8.69 -6.69
CA ASN A 94 -12.79 -9.83 -5.79
C ASN A 94 -13.40 -11.06 -6.49
N ARG A 95 -13.44 -11.04 -7.83
CA ARG A 95 -13.84 -12.18 -8.68
C ARG A 95 -12.77 -13.27 -8.61
N PRO A 96 -13.17 -14.55 -8.57
CA PRO A 96 -12.23 -15.67 -8.55
C PRO A 96 -11.40 -15.75 -9.84
N ASP A 97 -12.00 -15.35 -10.97
CA ASP A 97 -11.37 -15.38 -12.30
C ASP A 97 -10.39 -14.21 -12.55
N PHE A 98 -10.34 -13.20 -11.67
CA PHE A 98 -9.49 -12.04 -11.88
C PHE A 98 -8.08 -12.29 -11.33
N ILE A 99 -7.11 -12.43 -12.23
CA ILE A 99 -5.69 -12.55 -11.90
C ILE A 99 -5.03 -11.18 -12.07
N TYR A 100 -4.32 -10.71 -11.05
CA TYR A 100 -3.58 -9.46 -11.14
C TYR A 100 -2.37 -9.63 -12.05
N VAL A 101 -2.16 -8.70 -12.97
CA VAL A 101 -0.89 -8.61 -13.72
C VAL A 101 0.17 -8.11 -12.76
N THR A 102 1.15 -8.97 -12.50
CA THR A 102 2.34 -8.67 -11.69
C THR A 102 3.52 -8.37 -12.58
#